data_AF-A0A0M9BL99-F1
#
_entry.id   AF-A0A0M9BL99-F1
#
_cell.length_a   1.000
_cell.length_b   1.000
_cell.length_c   1.000
_cell.angle_alpha   90.00
_cell.angle_beta   90.00
_cell.angle_gamma   90.00
#
_symmetry.space_group_name_H-M   'P 1'
#
loop_
_entity.id
_entity.type
_entity.pdbx_description
1 polymer ?
#
loop_
_entity_poly.entity_id
_entity_poly.type
_entity_poly.pdbx_seq_one_letter_code
_entity_poly.pdbx_strand_id
1 'polypeptide(L)'
;MKRTGMKRSLDRLGRIVLPKEMRDTMEIRIGDPLEFFIEGKELILRKYKSTLCIFCGDVDTEMYFKEQFICRTCAIQLKHPDDTPDWFVPPNKQAPAPMERPAIESATVPPPSREEGTTAANHEYPDLRPKTARMLQQMKEIVEQNPGLAQQQIAEKLGISQGRVSQLKKLL
;
A
#
# COMPACT_ATOMS: atom_id res chain seq x y z
N MET A 1 7.59 25.46 25.83
CA MET A 1 7.96 25.57 24.40
C MET A 1 9.46 25.81 24.28
N LYS A 2 10.17 25.07 23.42
CA LYS A 2 11.58 25.38 23.09
C LYS A 2 11.62 26.41 21.96
N ARG A 3 12.25 27.57 22.18
CA ARG A 3 12.52 28.53 21.10
C ARG A 3 13.80 28.12 20.39
N THR A 4 13.67 27.68 19.14
CA THR A 4 14.82 27.35 18.28
C THR A 4 15.38 28.58 17.55
N GLY A 5 14.64 29.68 17.49
CA GLY A 5 15.07 30.93 16.83
C GLY A 5 15.25 30.83 15.31
N MET A 6 14.95 29.68 14.72
CA MET A 6 15.12 29.41 13.29
C MET A 6 14.05 30.15 12.49
N LYS A 7 14.47 30.87 11.43
CA LYS A 7 13.57 31.58 10.51
C LYS A 7 13.69 31.01 9.10
N ARG A 8 12.56 30.85 8.42
CA ARG A 8 12.47 30.46 7.00
C ARG A 8 11.43 31.32 6.32
N SER A 9 11.77 31.85 5.15
CA SER A 9 10.83 32.54 4.29
C SER A 9 9.94 31.54 3.55
N LEU A 10 8.77 32.00 3.13
CA LEU A 10 7.96 31.27 2.17
C LEU A 10 8.64 31.28 0.81
N ASP A 11 8.46 30.22 0.04
CA ASP A 11 8.82 30.22 -1.36
C ASP A 11 7.76 30.93 -2.22
N ARG A 12 7.97 30.94 -3.54
CA ARG A 12 7.08 31.60 -4.51
C ARG A 12 5.68 30.96 -4.58
N LEU A 13 5.50 29.75 -4.08
CA LEU A 13 4.25 29.02 -4.08
C LEU A 13 3.60 28.98 -2.69
N GLY A 14 4.18 29.66 -1.70
CA GLY A 14 3.67 29.67 -0.33
C GLY A 14 4.02 28.42 0.48
N ARG A 15 5.02 27.62 0.07
CA ARG A 15 5.50 26.48 0.85
C ARG A 15 6.53 26.95 1.88
N ILE A 16 6.53 26.30 3.05
CA ILE A 16 7.55 26.49 4.09
C ILE A 16 8.48 25.28 4.12
N VAL A 17 9.79 25.54 4.17
CA VAL A 17 10.79 24.48 4.26
C VAL A 17 11.08 24.18 5.72
N LEU A 18 10.82 22.93 6.16
CA LEU A 18 11.22 22.46 7.48
C LEU A 18 12.73 22.19 7.52
N PRO A 19 13.50 22.83 8.42
CA PRO A 19 14.92 22.52 8.62
C PRO A 19 15.15 21.04 8.94
N LYS A 20 16.29 20.50 8.48
CA LYS A 20 16.66 19.09 8.68
C LYS A 20 16.65 18.69 10.16
N GLU A 21 17.22 19.52 11.03
CA GLU A 21 17.29 19.26 12.48
C GLU A 21 15.90 19.06 13.12
N MET A 22 14.91 19.86 12.72
CA MET A 22 13.54 19.71 13.20
C MET A 22 12.91 18.41 12.68
N ARG A 23 13.17 18.05 11.42
CA ARG A 23 12.68 16.78 10.85
C ARG A 23 13.28 15.58 11.56
N ASP A 24 14.57 15.62 11.86
CA ASP A 24 15.26 14.52 12.56
C ASP A 24 14.74 14.39 14.00
N THR A 25 14.58 15.51 14.72
CA THR A 25 14.08 15.53 16.11
C THR A 25 12.63 15.07 16.23
N MET A 26 11.79 15.38 15.22
CA MET A 26 10.37 15.01 15.20
C MET A 26 10.10 13.73 14.39
N GLU A 27 11.14 13.05 13.91
CA GLU A 27 11.07 11.85 13.07
C GLU A 27 10.12 12.00 11.86
N ILE A 28 10.17 13.15 11.20
CA ILE A 28 9.37 13.47 10.01
C ILE A 28 10.16 13.08 8.77
N ARG A 29 9.71 12.02 8.09
CA ARG A 29 10.34 11.53 6.85
C ARG A 29 9.72 12.17 5.61
N ILE A 30 10.40 12.04 4.48
CA ILE A 30 9.86 12.52 3.19
C ILE A 30 8.62 11.71 2.86
N GLY A 31 7.50 12.40 2.61
CA GLY A 31 6.20 11.79 2.34
C GLY A 31 5.31 11.59 3.58
N ASP A 32 5.82 11.83 4.79
CA ASP A 32 4.99 11.74 5.99
C ASP A 32 3.89 12.81 5.98
N PRO A 33 2.61 12.43 6.21
CA PRO A 33 1.54 13.40 6.34
C PRO A 33 1.69 14.21 7.63
N LEU A 34 1.43 15.51 7.53
CA LEU A 34 1.45 16.43 8.67
C LEU A 34 0.09 17.12 8.79
N GLU A 35 -0.31 17.34 10.03
CA GLU A 35 -1.56 18.01 10.38
C GLU A 35 -1.27 19.41 10.89
N PHE A 36 -2.06 20.37 10.41
CA PHE A 36 -1.95 21.78 10.75
C PHE A 36 -3.08 22.18 11.69
N PHE A 37 -2.72 22.81 12.80
CA PHE A 37 -3.65 23.38 13.75
C PHE A 37 -3.40 24.88 13.87
N ILE A 38 -4.47 25.64 14.09
CA ILE A 38 -4.41 27.08 14.31
C ILE A 38 -4.92 27.35 15.72
N GLU A 39 -4.08 27.94 16.56
CA GLU A 39 -4.44 28.36 17.92
C GLU A 39 -4.19 29.86 18.05
N GLY A 40 -5.25 30.66 17.92
CA GLY A 40 -5.16 32.12 17.90
C GLY A 40 -4.31 32.63 16.73
N LYS A 41 -3.08 33.07 17.02
CA LYS A 41 -2.08 33.55 16.03
C LYS A 41 -0.90 32.58 15.84
N GLU A 42 -0.96 31.41 16.45
CA GLU A 42 0.07 30.39 16.36
C GLU A 42 -0.34 29.30 15.38
N LEU A 43 0.60 28.91 14.52
CA LEU A 43 0.47 27.74 13.66
C LEU A 43 1.19 26.57 14.32
N ILE A 44 0.47 25.50 14.62
CA ILE A 44 0.99 24.30 15.26
C ILE A 44 1.00 23.17 14.23
N LEU A 45 2.15 22.51 14.11
CA LEU A 45 2.36 21.40 13.18
C LEU A 45 2.56 20.11 13.96
N ARG A 46 1.84 19.04 13.60
CA ARG A 46 1.98 17.71 14.21
C ARG A 46 2.10 16.62 13.15
N LYS A 47 2.73 15.51 13.50
CA LYS A 47 2.70 14.30 12.65
C LYS A 47 1.27 13.81 12.60
N TYR A 48 0.73 13.61 11.40
CA TYR A 48 -0.63 13.13 11.26
C TYR A 48 -0.72 11.72 11.85
N LYS A 49 -1.53 11.57 12.88
CA LYS A 49 -1.85 10.27 13.46
C LYS A 49 -3.18 9.85 12.86
N SER A 50 -3.10 8.83 12.01
CA SER A 50 -4.28 8.26 11.37
C SER A 50 -5.24 7.74 12.45
N THR A 51 -6.53 8.05 12.34
CA THR A 51 -7.61 7.41 13.11
C THR A 51 -7.89 5.99 12.62
N LEU A 52 -6.97 5.38 11.88
CA LEU A 52 -7.11 4.03 11.39
C LEU A 52 -6.54 3.06 12.41
N CYS A 53 -7.11 1.86 12.44
CA CYS A 53 -6.61 0.80 13.29
C CYS A 53 -5.18 0.47 12.88
N ILE A 54 -4.24 0.50 13.84
CA ILE A 54 -2.83 0.21 13.58
C ILE A 54 -2.59 -1.20 13.02
N PHE A 55 -3.52 -2.14 13.26
CA PHE A 55 -3.39 -3.53 12.82
C PHE A 55 -4.03 -3.81 11.45
N CYS A 56 -5.28 -3.38 11.25
CA CYS A 56 -6.04 -3.71 10.04
C CYS A 56 -6.28 -2.51 9.10
N GLY A 57 -5.97 -1.29 9.52
CA GLY A 57 -6.19 -0.09 8.72
C GLY A 57 -7.66 0.35 8.59
N ASP A 58 -8.57 -0.21 9.40
CA ASP A 58 -9.98 0.14 9.34
C ASP A 58 -10.28 1.49 10.01
N VAL A 59 -11.31 2.20 9.53
CA VAL A 59 -11.71 3.54 9.99
C VAL A 59 -12.55 3.46 11.27
N ASP A 60 -13.17 2.31 11.53
CA ASP A 60 -14.00 2.05 12.70
C ASP A 60 -13.14 1.77 13.96
N THR A 61 -12.35 2.76 14.36
CA THR A 61 -11.56 2.70 15.58
C THR A 61 -12.29 3.30 16.76
N GLU A 62 -12.72 2.45 17.68
CA GLU A 62 -13.40 2.88 18.91
C GLU A 62 -12.45 2.98 20.11
N MET A 63 -11.23 2.42 20.03
CA MET A 63 -10.32 2.33 21.17
C MET A 63 -8.97 3.01 20.89
N TYR A 64 -8.46 3.72 21.90
CA TYR A 64 -7.17 4.38 21.88
C TYR A 64 -6.25 3.76 22.94
N PHE A 65 -5.08 3.25 22.53
CA PHE A 65 -4.13 2.60 23.41
C PHE A 65 -2.69 2.94 23.02
N LYS A 66 -1.87 3.37 24.00
CA LYS A 66 -0.45 3.76 23.79
C LYS A 66 -0.24 4.66 22.58
N GLU A 67 -1.07 5.67 22.47
CA GLU A 67 -1.07 6.64 21.38
C GLU A 67 -1.50 6.14 19.98
N GLN A 68 -2.05 4.92 19.90
CA GLN A 68 -2.50 4.29 18.67
C GLN A 68 -3.99 3.96 18.73
N PHE A 69 -4.65 4.02 17.58
CA PHE A 69 -6.04 3.59 17.46
C PHE A 69 -6.12 2.10 17.12
N ILE A 70 -7.06 1.40 17.76
CA ILE A 70 -7.31 -0.03 17.58
C ILE A 70 -8.82 -0.21 17.40
N CYS A 71 -9.23 -0.93 16.36
CA CYS A 71 -10.64 -1.29 16.18
C CYS A 71 -11.05 -2.41 17.14
N ARG A 72 -12.36 -2.52 17.40
CA ARG A 72 -12.92 -3.54 18.30
C ARG A 72 -12.46 -4.96 17.97
N THR A 73 -12.44 -5.30 16.68
CA THR A 73 -12.04 -6.62 16.18
C THR A 73 -10.60 -6.96 16.55
N CYS A 74 -9.65 -6.04 16.30
CA CYS A 74 -8.24 -6.30 16.59
C CYS A 74 -7.96 -6.37 18.10
N ALA A 75 -8.65 -5.60 18.94
CA ALA A 75 -8.45 -5.73 20.39
C ALA A 75 -8.97 -7.06 20.95
N ILE A 76 -10.06 -7.60 20.39
CA ILE A 76 -10.57 -8.92 20.79
C ILE A 76 -9.56 -10.01 20.40
N GLN A 77 -8.99 -9.94 19.19
CA GLN A 77 -7.96 -10.88 18.72
C GLN A 77 -6.70 -10.85 19.60
N LEU A 78 -6.29 -9.68 20.09
CA LEU A 78 -5.16 -9.57 21.01
C LEU A 78 -5.39 -10.27 22.36
N LYS A 79 -6.65 -10.45 22.77
CA LYS A 79 -7.01 -11.11 24.04
C LYS A 79 -7.10 -12.63 23.92
N HIS A 80 -7.40 -13.14 22.73
CA HIS A 80 -7.57 -14.56 22.44
C HIS A 80 -6.82 -14.92 21.14
N PRO A 81 -5.49 -15.08 21.19
CA PRO A 81 -4.67 -15.34 20.01
C PRO A 81 -4.90 -16.72 19.38
N ASP A 82 -5.48 -17.68 20.13
CA ASP A 82 -5.64 -19.08 19.69
C ASP A 82 -6.99 -19.38 19.00
N ASP A 83 -7.93 -18.42 18.97
CA ASP A 83 -9.28 -18.58 18.40
C ASP A 83 -9.47 -17.88 17.04
N THR A 84 -8.39 -17.65 16.28
CA THR A 84 -8.49 -17.05 14.94
C THR A 84 -8.72 -18.15 13.89
N PRO A 85 -9.90 -18.24 13.26
CA PRO A 85 -10.07 -19.21 12.19
C PRO A 85 -9.41 -18.70 10.89
N ASP A 86 -8.65 -19.56 10.22
CA ASP A 86 -7.76 -19.31 9.06
C ASP A 86 -8.36 -18.58 7.84
N TRP A 87 -9.66 -18.32 7.82
CA TRP A 87 -10.42 -17.73 6.72
C TRP A 87 -10.72 -16.24 6.89
N PHE A 88 -10.44 -15.64 8.06
CA PHE A 88 -10.74 -14.23 8.31
C PHE A 88 -9.53 -13.32 8.05
N VAL A 89 -9.27 -13.06 6.77
CA VAL A 89 -8.50 -11.88 6.36
C VAL A 89 -9.54 -10.75 6.16
N PRO A 90 -9.58 -9.70 7.00
CA PRO A 90 -10.46 -8.58 6.73
C PRO A 90 -10.13 -8.04 5.32
N PRO A 91 -11.13 -7.74 4.48
CA PRO A 91 -10.87 -7.19 3.17
C PRO A 91 -10.02 -5.94 3.37
N ASN A 92 -8.84 -5.93 2.77
CA ASN A 92 -7.99 -4.75 2.69
C ASN A 92 -8.77 -3.65 1.95
N LYS A 93 -9.61 -2.92 2.70
CA LYS A 93 -10.17 -1.65 2.25
C LYS A 93 -8.97 -0.74 2.22
N GLN A 94 -8.42 -0.61 1.03
CA GLN A 94 -7.35 0.32 0.70
C GLN A 94 -7.59 1.60 1.47
N ALA A 95 -6.61 2.00 2.31
CA ALA A 95 -6.61 3.29 2.96
C ALA A 95 -7.04 4.35 1.93
N PRO A 96 -7.94 5.29 2.28
CA PRO A 96 -8.41 6.27 1.32
C PRO A 96 -7.19 6.93 0.68
N ALA A 97 -7.05 6.75 -0.63
CA ALA A 97 -6.00 7.38 -1.40
C ALA A 97 -6.07 8.89 -1.14
N PRO A 98 -4.92 9.60 -1.07
CA PRO A 98 -4.93 11.06 -1.01
C PRO A 98 -5.79 11.56 -2.16
N MET A 99 -6.85 12.32 -1.86
CA MET A 99 -7.81 12.82 -2.85
C MET A 99 -7.08 13.42 -4.05
N GLU A 100 -7.11 12.72 -5.18
CA GLU A 100 -6.63 13.24 -6.46
C GLU A 100 -7.63 14.26 -7.00
N ARG A 101 -7.09 15.38 -7.48
CA ARG A 101 -7.82 16.49 -8.11
C ARG A 101 -8.56 15.99 -9.37
N PRO A 102 -9.67 16.63 -9.76
CA PRO A 102 -10.45 16.15 -10.90
C PRO A 102 -9.71 16.43 -12.21
N ALA A 103 -9.55 15.39 -13.04
CA ALA A 103 -9.21 15.51 -14.44
C ALA A 103 -10.10 14.58 -15.27
N ILE A 104 -11.14 15.21 -15.86
CA ILE A 104 -11.65 15.08 -17.23
C ILE A 104 -11.90 13.65 -17.78
N GLU A 105 -13.17 13.48 -18.18
CA GLU A 105 -13.79 12.32 -18.82
C GLU A 105 -12.99 11.68 -19.96
N SER A 106 -12.99 10.35 -20.01
CA SER A 106 -13.32 9.63 -21.26
C SER A 106 -13.52 8.12 -21.05
N ALA A 107 -14.64 7.66 -21.63
CA ALA A 107 -14.87 6.35 -22.24
C ALA A 107 -14.91 5.09 -21.35
N THR A 108 -16.16 4.71 -21.09
CA THR A 108 -16.73 3.44 -20.64
C THR A 108 -16.20 2.21 -21.38
N VAL A 109 -15.81 1.16 -20.64
CA VAL A 109 -15.82 -0.24 -21.12
C VAL A 109 -16.33 -1.13 -19.97
N PRO A 110 -17.30 -2.05 -20.19
CA PRO A 110 -17.87 -2.89 -19.13
C PRO A 110 -16.90 -4.01 -18.69
N PRO A 111 -16.97 -4.48 -17.43
CA PRO A 111 -16.13 -5.59 -16.98
C PRO A 111 -16.62 -6.92 -17.54
N PRO A 112 -15.74 -7.83 -17.99
CA PRO A 112 -16.14 -9.19 -18.32
C PRO A 112 -16.43 -9.99 -17.04
N SER A 113 -17.40 -10.89 -17.19
CA SER A 113 -18.00 -11.77 -16.22
C SER A 113 -17.01 -12.72 -15.52
N ARG A 114 -17.40 -13.08 -14.29
CA ARG A 114 -16.80 -14.12 -13.44
C ARG A 114 -16.67 -15.43 -14.20
N GLU A 115 -15.49 -16.03 -14.15
CA GLU A 115 -15.29 -17.46 -14.40
C GLU A 115 -14.54 -18.09 -13.24
N GLU A 116 -15.17 -19.12 -12.66
CA GLU A 116 -14.68 -20.00 -11.62
C GLU A 116 -13.60 -20.92 -12.22
N GLY A 117 -12.43 -21.03 -11.57
CA GLY A 117 -11.32 -21.80 -12.12
C GLY A 117 -10.17 -22.03 -11.13
N THR A 118 -10.27 -23.16 -10.44
CA THR A 118 -9.21 -24.13 -10.11
C THR A 118 -8.02 -23.78 -9.21
N THR A 119 -8.03 -24.52 -8.10
CA THR A 119 -7.13 -24.74 -6.96
C THR A 119 -5.75 -25.33 -7.26
N ALA A 120 -5.28 -25.38 -8.51
CA ALA A 120 -4.04 -26.09 -8.87
C ALA A 120 -2.74 -25.28 -8.66
N ALA A 121 -2.78 -23.95 -8.82
CA ALA A 121 -1.57 -23.13 -8.87
C ALA A 121 -0.84 -22.95 -7.51
N ASN A 122 -1.52 -23.23 -6.39
CA ASN A 122 -0.96 -23.03 -5.05
C ASN A 122 -0.10 -24.21 -4.55
N HIS A 123 -0.10 -25.37 -5.23
CA HIS A 123 0.64 -26.54 -4.73
C HIS A 123 2.09 -26.62 -5.20
N GLU A 124 2.44 -25.98 -6.33
CA GLU A 124 3.79 -26.05 -6.91
C GLU A 124 4.73 -24.93 -6.38
N TYR A 125 4.18 -23.81 -5.88
CA TYR A 125 4.95 -22.67 -5.34
C TYR A 125 4.29 -22.07 -4.07
N PRO A 126 4.40 -22.74 -2.90
CA PRO A 126 3.68 -22.36 -1.69
C PRO A 126 4.15 -21.03 -1.06
N ASP A 127 5.42 -20.65 -1.26
CA ASP A 127 6.01 -19.41 -0.70
C ASP A 127 5.83 -18.17 -1.59
N LEU A 128 5.20 -18.31 -2.76
CA LEU A 128 5.03 -17.21 -3.71
C LEU A 128 3.62 -16.62 -3.63
N ARG A 129 3.52 -15.29 -3.79
CA ARG A 129 2.24 -14.58 -3.90
C ARG A 129 1.37 -15.24 -4.99
N PRO A 130 0.08 -15.53 -4.75
CA PRO A 130 -0.75 -16.38 -5.63
C PRO A 130 -0.87 -15.87 -7.07
N LYS A 131 -0.81 -14.54 -7.27
CA LYS A 131 -0.78 -13.91 -8.59
C LYS A 131 0.53 -14.17 -9.34
N THR A 132 1.65 -14.21 -8.64
CA THR A 132 2.97 -14.51 -9.21
C THR A 132 3.08 -16.00 -9.55
N ALA A 133 2.57 -16.89 -8.69
CA ALA A 133 2.57 -18.33 -8.94
C ALA A 133 1.80 -18.71 -10.21
N ARG A 134 0.57 -18.16 -10.38
CA ARG A 134 -0.22 -18.34 -11.61
C ARG A 134 0.50 -17.84 -12.85
N MET A 135 1.12 -16.67 -12.75
CA MET A 135 1.84 -16.07 -13.88
C MET A 135 3.11 -16.86 -14.25
N LEU A 136 3.77 -17.45 -13.26
CA LEU A 136 4.93 -18.32 -13.46
C LEU A 136 4.52 -19.66 -14.11
N GLN A 137 3.36 -20.21 -13.72
CA GLN A 137 2.78 -21.40 -14.34
C GLN A 137 2.39 -21.14 -15.81
N GLN A 138 1.72 -20.02 -16.09
CA GLN A 138 1.42 -19.59 -17.47
C GLN A 138 2.69 -19.37 -18.30
N MET A 139 3.75 -18.84 -17.69
CA MET A 139 5.03 -18.66 -18.36
C MET A 139 5.73 -19.99 -18.65
N LYS A 140 5.68 -20.95 -17.72
CA LYS A 140 6.24 -22.30 -17.88
C LYS A 140 5.59 -23.00 -19.07
N GLU A 141 4.27 -22.95 -19.18
CA GLU A 141 3.52 -23.53 -20.30
C GLU A 141 3.90 -22.91 -21.65
N ILE A 142 4.08 -21.59 -21.72
CA ILE A 142 4.49 -20.90 -22.97
C ILE A 142 5.91 -21.28 -23.39
N VAL A 143 6.82 -21.44 -22.42
CA VAL A 143 8.22 -21.85 -22.66
C VAL A 143 8.29 -23.31 -23.09
N GLU A 144 7.49 -24.19 -22.51
CA GLU A 144 7.40 -25.61 -22.89
C GLU A 144 6.82 -25.79 -24.30
N GLN A 145 5.77 -25.04 -24.64
CA GLN A 145 5.15 -25.10 -25.98
C GLN A 145 6.02 -24.49 -27.08
N ASN A 146 6.96 -23.59 -26.75
CA ASN A 146 7.80 -22.90 -27.73
C ASN A 146 9.24 -22.69 -27.21
N PRO A 147 10.09 -23.73 -27.24
CA PRO A 147 11.46 -23.64 -26.78
C PRO A 147 12.31 -22.80 -27.76
N GLY A 148 12.35 -21.48 -27.55
CA GLY A 148 13.14 -20.56 -28.38
C GLY A 148 12.61 -19.13 -28.49
N LEU A 149 11.43 -18.84 -27.93
CA LEU A 149 10.88 -17.49 -27.96
C LEU A 149 11.77 -16.49 -27.23
N ALA A 150 11.99 -15.34 -27.87
CA ALA A 150 12.63 -14.20 -27.22
C ALA A 150 11.77 -13.73 -26.04
N GLN A 151 12.42 -13.21 -24.99
CA GLN A 151 11.70 -12.61 -23.86
C GLN A 151 10.67 -11.57 -24.31
N GLN A 152 10.97 -10.90 -25.45
CA GLN A 152 10.06 -9.96 -26.11
C GLN A 152 8.68 -10.52 -26.39
N GLN A 153 8.67 -11.65 -27.07
CA GLN A 153 7.46 -12.34 -27.50
C GLN A 153 6.73 -13.01 -26.33
N ILE A 154 7.46 -13.45 -25.30
CA ILE A 154 6.87 -14.01 -24.08
C ILE A 154 6.11 -12.92 -23.33
N ALA A 155 6.64 -11.71 -23.25
CA ALA A 155 5.99 -10.62 -22.53
C ALA A 155 4.75 -10.10 -23.27
N GLU A 156 4.78 -10.06 -24.60
CA GLU A 156 3.60 -9.74 -25.43
C GLU A 156 2.49 -10.77 -25.21
N LYS A 157 2.81 -12.07 -25.21
CA LYS A 157 1.83 -13.15 -24.96
C LYS A 157 1.27 -13.14 -23.54
N LEU A 158 2.05 -12.74 -22.55
CA LEU A 158 1.64 -12.68 -21.14
C LEU A 158 1.07 -11.30 -20.72
N GLY A 159 1.09 -10.29 -21.60
CA GLY A 159 0.65 -8.94 -21.28
C GLY A 159 1.48 -8.25 -20.19
N ILE A 160 2.78 -8.57 -20.08
CA ILE A 160 3.70 -8.03 -19.06
C ILE A 160 4.92 -7.38 -19.68
N SER A 161 5.72 -6.69 -18.86
CA SER A 161 6.96 -6.06 -19.30
C SER A 161 8.11 -7.07 -19.49
N GLN A 162 9.06 -6.74 -20.37
CA GLN A 162 10.30 -7.50 -20.58
C GLN A 162 11.07 -7.78 -19.30
N GLY A 163 11.22 -6.75 -18.47
CA GLY A 163 11.90 -6.88 -17.18
C GLY A 163 11.19 -7.85 -16.24
N ARG A 164 9.87 -7.94 -16.30
CA ARG A 164 9.08 -8.87 -15.49
C ARG A 164 9.27 -10.32 -15.93
N VAL A 165 9.34 -10.58 -17.24
CA VAL A 165 9.66 -11.91 -17.79
C VAL A 165 11.07 -12.35 -17.35
N SER A 166 12.04 -11.45 -17.43
CA SER A 166 13.42 -11.73 -16.98
C SER A 166 13.49 -12.09 -15.50
N GLN A 167 12.70 -11.42 -14.65
CA GLN A 167 12.59 -11.75 -13.21
C GLN A 167 11.93 -13.11 -12.99
N LEU A 168 10.83 -13.40 -13.67
CA LEU A 168 10.12 -14.68 -13.52
C LEU A 168 10.98 -15.85 -14.01
N LYS A 169 11.76 -15.67 -15.08
CA LYS A 169 12.67 -16.71 -15.59
C LYS A 169 13.78 -17.08 -14.60
N LYS A 170 14.11 -16.21 -13.64
CA LYS A 170 15.08 -16.51 -12.55
C LYS A 170 14.46 -17.31 -11.40
N LEU A 171 13.13 -17.45 -11.39
CA LEU A 171 12.38 -18.16 -10.34
C LEU A 171 11.91 -19.55 -10.80
N LEU A 172 12.07 -19.88 -12.09
CA LEU A 172 11.97 -21.23 -12.66
C LEU A 172 13.34 -21.92 -12.54
#